data_AF-A0A2Z4LZ06-F1
#
_entry.id   AF-A0A2Z4LZ06-F1
#
_cell.length_a   1.000
_cell.length_b   1.000
_cell.length_c   1.000
_cell.angle_alpha   90.00
_cell.angle_beta   90.00
_cell.angle_gamma   90.00
#
_symmetry.space_group_name_H-M   'P 1'
#
loop_
_entity.id
_entity.type
_entity.pdbx_description
1 polymer ?
#
loop_
_entity_poly.entity_id
_entity_poly.type
_entity_poly.pdbx_seq_one_letter_code
_entity_poly.pdbx_strand_id
1 'polypeptide(L)'
;DIRIIEARGFKVDNSSLTGESEPQSRSPDFTNENPLETKNLAFFSTNAVEGTAKGVVICCGDQTVMGRIAGLASGLDTGETPIAKEIHHFIHLITGVAVFLGVTFFVIAFILGYHWLDAVIFLIGIIVANVPEGLLATVTVCLTLTAKRMASKNCLVKNLEAVETLGSTSTICSDKTGTLTQNRMTVAHMWFDNQIIDADTTEDQSGLQYDRTSPGFKALAKIATLCNRAEFKPGQDGEPILKREVNGDASEAALLKCMELALGDVMGIRKRNKKVCEIPFNSTNKYQVSVHESDDPNDPRYLLVMKGAPERILDRCS
;
A
#
# COMPACT_ATOMS: atom_id res chain seq x y z
N ASP A 1 -19.97 -13.25 3.68
CA ASP A 1 -19.98 -13.27 2.20
C ASP A 1 -21.38 -13.45 1.68
N ILE A 2 -21.70 -12.78 0.58
CA ILE A 2 -23.04 -12.77 -0.01
C ILE A 2 -22.99 -13.10 -1.50
N ARG A 3 -23.97 -13.87 -1.96
CA ARG A 3 -24.30 -14.09 -3.38
C ARG A 3 -25.33 -13.06 -3.82
N ILE A 4 -24.97 -12.21 -4.77
CA ILE A 4 -25.79 -11.07 -5.20
C ILE A 4 -26.94 -11.52 -6.09
N ILE A 5 -28.17 -11.19 -5.72
CA ILE A 5 -29.38 -11.55 -6.49
C ILE A 5 -30.05 -10.35 -7.17
N GLU A 6 -29.79 -9.13 -6.67
CA GLU A 6 -30.24 -7.87 -7.28
C GLU A 6 -29.13 -6.84 -7.11
N ALA A 7 -28.81 -6.05 -8.15
CA ALA A 7 -27.83 -4.97 -8.08
C ALA A 7 -28.24 -3.80 -8.97
N ARG A 8 -28.05 -2.56 -8.50
CA ARG A 8 -28.32 -1.32 -9.23
C ARG A 8 -27.12 -0.38 -9.09
N GLY A 9 -26.29 -0.34 -10.12
CA GLY A 9 -25.06 0.45 -10.13
C GLY A 9 -24.11 0.11 -8.97
N PHE A 10 -24.16 -1.13 -8.47
CA PHE A 10 -23.46 -1.50 -7.25
C PHE A 10 -21.97 -1.73 -7.52
N LYS A 11 -21.11 -1.01 -6.79
CA LYS A 11 -19.66 -1.23 -6.80
C LYS A 11 -19.13 -1.41 -5.39
N VAL A 12 -18.10 -2.23 -5.27
CA VAL A 12 -17.43 -2.53 -3.99
C VAL A 12 -15.94 -2.28 -4.08
N ASP A 13 -15.35 -1.89 -2.96
CA ASP A 13 -13.90 -1.81 -2.78
C ASP A 13 -13.39 -3.15 -2.23
N ASN A 14 -12.59 -3.85 -3.03
CA ASN A 14 -11.97 -5.12 -2.67
C ASN A 14 -10.53 -4.98 -2.17
N SER A 15 -10.04 -3.77 -1.85
CA SER A 15 -8.66 -3.53 -1.44
C SER A 15 -8.20 -4.42 -0.27
N SER A 16 -9.10 -4.80 0.63
CA SER A 16 -8.79 -5.76 1.72
C SER A 16 -8.44 -7.17 1.24
N LEU A 17 -8.85 -7.56 0.03
CA LEU A 17 -8.60 -8.87 -0.58
C LEU A 17 -7.53 -8.83 -1.66
N THR A 18 -7.52 -7.77 -2.48
CA THR A 18 -6.65 -7.69 -3.67
C THR A 18 -5.51 -6.68 -3.52
N GLY A 19 -5.55 -5.83 -2.49
CA GLY A 19 -4.65 -4.67 -2.36
C GLY A 19 -4.98 -3.50 -3.28
N GLU A 20 -5.97 -3.63 -4.17
CA GLU A 20 -6.33 -2.61 -5.15
C GLU A 20 -7.63 -1.91 -4.75
N SER A 21 -7.61 -0.57 -4.65
CA SER A 21 -8.77 0.26 -4.26
C SER A 21 -9.69 0.64 -5.42
N GLU A 22 -9.46 0.13 -6.63
CA GLU A 22 -10.34 0.42 -7.77
C GLU A 22 -11.73 -0.23 -7.56
N PRO A 23 -12.83 0.55 -7.55
CA PRO A 23 -14.16 0.02 -7.30
C PRO A 23 -14.60 -1.01 -8.35
N GLN A 24 -14.88 -2.24 -7.90
CA GLN A 24 -15.29 -3.34 -8.76
C GLN A 24 -16.81 -3.42 -8.87
N SER A 25 -17.31 -3.46 -10.11
CA SER A 25 -18.75 -3.55 -10.39
C SER A 25 -19.29 -4.93 -10.09
N ARG A 26 -20.50 -4.97 -9.51
CA ARG A 26 -21.15 -6.21 -9.10
C ARG A 26 -22.52 -6.38 -9.78
N SER A 27 -22.84 -7.62 -10.15
CA SER A 27 -24.04 -7.99 -10.90
C SER A 27 -24.58 -9.35 -10.44
N PRO A 28 -25.87 -9.65 -10.59
CA PRO A 28 -26.39 -10.96 -10.22
C PRO A 28 -25.88 -12.11 -11.12
N ASP A 29 -25.44 -11.79 -12.34
CA ASP A 29 -24.99 -12.77 -13.34
C ASP A 29 -23.59 -13.30 -13.04
N PHE A 30 -23.41 -14.61 -13.22
CA PHE A 30 -22.10 -15.26 -13.13
C PHE A 30 -21.19 -14.83 -14.28
N THR A 31 -19.96 -14.43 -13.97
CA THR A 31 -19.02 -13.90 -14.99
C THR A 31 -17.68 -14.60 -15.03
N ASN A 32 -17.30 -15.36 -14.00
CA ASN A 32 -15.99 -16.01 -13.92
C ASN A 32 -16.05 -17.25 -13.02
N GLU A 33 -15.35 -18.32 -13.40
CA GLU A 33 -15.19 -19.53 -12.58
C GLU A 33 -14.49 -19.27 -11.25
N ASN A 34 -13.53 -18.32 -11.22
CA ASN A 34 -12.89 -17.91 -9.98
C ASN A 34 -13.87 -17.09 -9.13
N PRO A 35 -14.21 -17.55 -7.91
CA PRO A 35 -15.12 -16.83 -7.02
C PRO A 35 -14.65 -15.40 -6.72
N LEU A 36 -13.35 -15.16 -6.61
CA LEU A 36 -12.81 -13.83 -6.27
C LEU A 36 -13.02 -12.80 -7.40
N GLU A 37 -13.06 -13.27 -8.64
CA GLU A 37 -13.18 -12.43 -9.85
C GLU A 37 -14.62 -12.29 -10.36
N THR A 38 -15.51 -13.21 -9.99
CA THR A 38 -16.91 -13.13 -10.44
C THR A 38 -17.64 -11.94 -9.83
N LYS A 39 -18.46 -11.26 -10.64
CA LYS A 39 -19.19 -10.06 -10.23
C LYS A 39 -20.36 -10.34 -9.29
N ASN A 40 -20.69 -11.61 -9.11
CA ASN A 40 -21.93 -12.04 -8.46
C ASN A 40 -21.77 -12.45 -6.99
N LEU A 41 -20.59 -12.18 -6.43
CA LEU A 41 -20.24 -12.32 -5.03
C LEU A 41 -19.78 -10.98 -4.47
N ALA A 42 -20.08 -10.74 -3.19
CA ALA A 42 -19.43 -9.71 -2.39
C ALA A 42 -18.96 -10.32 -1.06
N PHE A 43 -17.81 -9.85 -0.58
CA PHE A 43 -17.05 -10.53 0.45
C PHE A 43 -17.06 -9.75 1.77
N PHE A 44 -16.92 -10.47 2.88
CA PHE A 44 -16.66 -9.89 4.18
C PHE A 44 -15.37 -9.05 4.14
N SER A 45 -15.37 -7.93 4.88
CA SER A 45 -14.31 -6.90 4.86
C SER A 45 -14.23 -6.04 3.58
N THR A 46 -15.13 -6.20 2.61
CA THR A 46 -15.25 -5.28 1.46
C THR A 46 -16.35 -4.26 1.70
N ASN A 47 -16.16 -3.02 1.24
CA ASN A 47 -17.11 -1.93 1.45
C ASN A 47 -17.88 -1.60 0.17
N ALA A 48 -19.17 -1.28 0.32
CA ALA A 48 -19.95 -0.70 -0.77
C ALA A 48 -19.49 0.75 -1.02
N VAL A 49 -19.10 1.04 -2.27
CA VAL A 49 -18.65 2.38 -2.68
C VAL A 49 -19.81 3.18 -3.26
N GLU A 50 -20.63 2.54 -4.10
CA GLU A 50 -21.80 3.16 -4.71
C GLU A 50 -22.87 2.13 -5.06
N GLY A 51 -24.08 2.63 -5.31
CA GLY A 51 -25.23 1.83 -5.72
C GLY A 51 -25.87 1.03 -4.59
N THR A 52 -26.77 0.12 -4.96
CA THR A 52 -27.49 -0.74 -4.01
C THR A 52 -27.54 -2.17 -4.53
N ALA A 53 -27.47 -3.14 -3.62
CA ALA A 53 -27.61 -4.56 -3.94
C ALA A 53 -28.35 -5.32 -2.85
N LYS A 54 -28.91 -6.47 -3.23
CA LYS A 54 -29.43 -7.49 -2.33
C LYS A 54 -28.72 -8.80 -2.63
N GLY A 55 -28.43 -9.56 -1.58
CA GLY A 55 -27.76 -10.84 -1.71
C GLY A 55 -28.20 -11.83 -0.64
N VAL A 56 -27.99 -13.11 -0.92
CA VAL A 56 -28.18 -14.20 0.04
C VAL A 56 -26.83 -14.47 0.71
N VAL A 57 -26.83 -14.57 2.03
CA VAL A 57 -25.62 -14.90 2.79
C VAL A 57 -25.21 -16.34 2.49
N ILE A 58 -23.97 -16.54 2.07
CA ILE A 58 -23.43 -17.87 1.74
C ILE A 58 -22.40 -18.35 2.77
N CYS A 59 -21.66 -17.43 3.40
CA CYS A 59 -20.69 -17.73 4.46
C CYS A 59 -20.77 -16.68 5.58
N CYS A 60 -20.60 -17.14 6.82
CA CYS A 60 -20.60 -16.32 8.04
C CYS A 60 -19.36 -16.60 8.90
N GLY A 61 -18.88 -15.59 9.63
CA GLY A 61 -17.75 -15.73 10.56
C GLY A 61 -16.49 -16.28 9.89
N ASP A 62 -15.85 -17.26 10.54
CA ASP A 62 -14.59 -17.87 10.11
C ASP A 62 -14.69 -18.63 8.78
N GLN A 63 -15.89 -18.96 8.33
CA GLN A 63 -16.14 -19.61 7.03
C GLN A 63 -16.10 -18.63 5.86
N THR A 64 -16.10 -17.32 6.11
CA THR A 64 -15.92 -16.31 5.05
C THR A 64 -14.51 -16.34 4.48
N VAL A 65 -14.32 -15.81 3.27
CA VAL A 65 -12.98 -15.71 2.65
C VAL A 65 -12.01 -14.99 3.58
N MET A 66 -12.38 -13.81 4.07
CA MET A 66 -11.49 -13.05 4.97
C MET A 66 -11.37 -13.67 6.36
N GLY A 67 -12.41 -14.37 6.85
CA GLY A 67 -12.33 -15.15 8.10
C GLY A 67 -11.29 -16.27 8.01
N ARG A 68 -11.25 -16.99 6.88
CA ARG A 68 -10.22 -18.01 6.61
C ARG A 68 -8.82 -17.40 6.49
N ILE A 69 -8.68 -16.26 5.82
CA ILE A 69 -7.39 -15.55 5.71
C ILE A 69 -6.91 -15.10 7.10
N ALA A 70 -7.79 -14.52 7.92
CA ALA A 70 -7.48 -14.11 9.28
C ALA A 70 -7.08 -15.29 10.17
N GLY A 71 -7.79 -16.42 10.06
CA GLY A 71 -7.45 -17.66 10.77
C GLY A 71 -6.11 -18.25 10.34
N LEU A 72 -5.76 -18.19 9.06
CA LEU A 72 -4.45 -18.59 8.57
C LEU A 72 -3.34 -17.66 9.09
N ALA A 73 -3.58 -16.34 9.09
CA ALA A 73 -2.62 -15.35 9.56
C ALA A 73 -2.33 -15.48 11.07
N SER A 74 -3.34 -15.80 11.87
CA SER A 74 -3.20 -15.96 13.33
C SER A 74 -2.68 -17.35 13.74
N GLY A 75 -2.95 -18.38 12.94
CA GLY A 75 -2.55 -19.77 13.21
C GLY A 75 -1.16 -20.16 12.71
N LEU A 76 -0.39 -19.23 12.13
CA LEU A 76 0.98 -19.47 11.70
C LEU A 76 1.93 -19.44 12.91
N ASP A 77 2.64 -20.55 13.11
CA ASP A 77 3.69 -20.62 14.13
C ASP A 77 4.80 -19.61 13.82
N THR A 78 5.13 -18.80 14.82
CA THR A 78 6.31 -17.94 14.78
C THR A 78 7.54 -18.83 14.94
N GLY A 79 8.22 -19.14 13.82
CA GLY A 79 9.50 -19.84 13.85
C GLY A 79 10.58 -19.05 14.59
N GLU A 80 11.64 -19.74 15.01
CA GLU A 80 12.79 -19.09 15.66
C GLU A 80 13.51 -18.12 14.71
N THR A 81 13.84 -16.94 15.22
CA THR A 81 14.59 -15.90 14.51
C THR A 81 16.06 -16.32 14.29
N PRO A 82 16.77 -15.76 13.30
CA PRO A 82 18.18 -16.08 13.08
C PRO A 82 19.04 -15.80 14.32
N ILE A 83 18.87 -14.63 14.96
CA ILE A 83 19.58 -14.31 16.20
C ILE A 83 19.28 -15.29 17.35
N ALA A 84 18.04 -15.75 17.50
CA ALA A 84 17.69 -16.74 18.52
C ALA A 84 18.41 -18.08 18.26
N LYS A 85 18.48 -18.52 16.99
CA LYS A 85 19.21 -19.74 16.60
C LYS A 85 20.71 -19.64 16.88
N GLU A 86 21.32 -18.49 16.58
CA GLU A 86 22.73 -18.25 16.87
C GLU A 86 23.00 -18.20 18.38
N ILE A 87 22.12 -17.60 19.17
CA ILE A 87 22.21 -17.62 20.64
C ILE A 87 22.10 -19.05 21.17
N HIS A 88 21.16 -19.86 20.66
CA HIS A 88 21.01 -21.26 21.06
C HIS A 88 22.26 -22.08 20.70
N HIS A 89 22.81 -21.90 19.48
CA HIS A 89 24.03 -22.55 19.06
C HIS A 89 25.22 -22.19 19.97
N PHE A 90 25.35 -20.90 20.30
CA PHE A 90 26.38 -20.40 21.20
C PHE A 90 26.25 -20.95 22.63
N ILE A 91 25.03 -20.98 23.17
CA ILE A 91 24.74 -21.55 24.50
C ILE A 91 25.13 -23.03 24.52
N HIS A 92 24.74 -23.82 23.50
CA HIS A 92 25.11 -25.23 23.43
C HIS A 92 26.63 -25.44 23.40
N LEU A 93 27.37 -24.62 22.67
CA LEU A 93 28.83 -24.69 22.63
C LEU A 93 29.44 -24.44 24.02
N ILE A 94 29.04 -23.36 24.69
CA ILE A 94 29.54 -23.02 26.02
C ILE A 94 29.16 -24.06 27.05
N THR A 95 27.91 -24.51 27.06
CA THR A 95 27.47 -25.56 27.99
C THR A 95 28.23 -26.86 27.75
N GLY A 96 28.51 -27.21 26.49
CA GLY A 96 29.35 -28.36 26.16
C GLY A 96 30.75 -28.27 26.76
N VAL A 97 31.41 -27.11 26.63
CA VAL A 97 32.75 -26.87 27.23
C VAL A 97 32.67 -26.87 28.76
N ALA A 98 31.68 -26.21 29.35
CA ALA A 98 31.50 -26.12 30.80
C ALA A 98 31.30 -27.49 31.44
N VAL A 99 30.44 -28.33 30.85
CA VAL A 99 30.20 -29.71 31.32
C VAL A 99 31.44 -30.57 31.12
N PHE A 100 32.11 -30.47 29.97
CA PHE A 100 33.34 -31.21 29.70
C PHE A 100 34.43 -30.91 30.74
N LEU A 101 34.70 -29.62 31.00
CA LEU A 101 35.66 -29.21 32.02
C LEU A 101 35.19 -29.62 33.42
N GLY A 102 33.93 -29.37 33.75
CA GLY A 102 33.36 -29.72 35.05
C GLY A 102 33.53 -31.20 35.39
N VAL A 103 33.11 -32.10 34.48
CA VAL A 103 33.23 -33.55 34.68
C VAL A 103 34.68 -33.99 34.71
N THR A 104 35.54 -33.44 33.85
CA THR A 104 36.97 -33.80 33.81
C THR A 104 37.66 -33.46 35.13
N PHE A 105 37.45 -32.24 35.64
CA PHE A 105 38.04 -31.81 36.91
C PHE A 105 37.41 -32.51 38.12
N PHE A 106 36.13 -32.86 38.05
CA PHE A 106 35.47 -33.68 39.07
C PHE A 106 36.15 -35.05 39.19
N VAL A 107 36.41 -35.74 38.07
CA VAL A 107 37.13 -37.02 38.07
C VAL A 107 38.56 -36.85 38.59
N ILE A 108 39.28 -35.79 38.20
CA ILE A 108 40.63 -35.50 38.69
C ILE A 108 40.62 -35.26 40.22
N ALA A 109 39.63 -34.54 40.75
CA ALA A 109 39.51 -34.30 42.19
C ALA A 109 39.37 -35.61 42.98
N PHE A 110 38.62 -36.59 42.47
CA PHE A 110 38.57 -37.93 43.07
C PHE A 110 39.90 -38.66 43.01
N ILE A 111 40.62 -38.58 41.88
CA ILE A 111 41.95 -39.21 41.73
C ILE A 111 42.97 -38.61 42.71
N LEU A 112 42.88 -37.30 42.99
CA LEU A 112 43.73 -36.59 43.94
C LEU A 112 43.35 -36.84 45.42
N GLY A 113 42.26 -37.56 45.69
CA GLY A 113 41.85 -37.93 47.05
C GLY A 113 41.03 -36.85 47.80
N TYR A 114 40.40 -35.92 47.08
CA TYR A 114 39.48 -34.95 47.71
C TYR A 114 38.22 -35.64 48.24
N HIS A 115 37.60 -35.08 49.28
CA HIS A 115 36.32 -35.54 49.78
C HIS A 115 35.21 -35.27 48.75
N TRP A 116 34.19 -36.13 48.69
CA TRP A 116 33.15 -36.04 47.65
C TRP A 116 32.38 -34.70 47.69
N LEU A 117 32.19 -34.11 48.88
CA LEU A 117 31.58 -32.78 49.03
C LEU A 117 32.45 -31.70 48.38
N ASP A 118 33.77 -31.74 48.59
CA ASP A 118 34.70 -30.77 48.00
C ASP A 118 34.72 -30.89 46.48
N ALA A 119 34.71 -32.12 45.95
CA ALA A 119 34.64 -32.37 44.52
C ALA A 119 33.35 -31.81 43.87
N VAL A 120 32.20 -31.94 44.55
CA VAL A 120 30.93 -31.35 44.08
C VAL A 120 30.97 -29.82 44.13
N ILE A 121 31.54 -29.23 45.17
CA ILE A 121 31.72 -27.78 45.28
C ILE A 121 32.59 -27.25 44.12
N PHE A 122 33.69 -27.96 43.79
CA PHE A 122 34.53 -27.61 42.64
C PHE A 122 33.79 -27.74 41.31
N LEU A 123 32.99 -28.80 41.12
CA LEU A 123 32.17 -28.98 39.92
C LEU A 123 31.21 -27.80 39.70
N ILE A 124 30.47 -27.41 40.73
CA ILE A 124 29.54 -26.28 40.66
C ILE A 124 30.32 -24.99 40.37
N GLY A 125 31.45 -24.77 41.04
CA GLY A 125 32.31 -23.60 40.82
C GLY A 125 32.80 -23.49 39.38
N ILE A 126 33.23 -24.61 38.76
CA ILE A 126 33.67 -24.63 37.37
C ILE A 126 32.51 -24.38 36.41
N ILE A 127 31.34 -24.98 36.65
CA ILE A 127 30.17 -24.75 35.80
C ILE A 127 29.76 -23.28 35.84
N VAL A 128 29.58 -22.71 37.04
CA VAL A 128 29.19 -21.30 37.21
C VAL A 128 30.23 -20.37 36.58
N ALA A 129 31.53 -20.63 36.78
CA ALA A 129 32.58 -19.81 36.19
C ALA A 129 32.60 -19.80 34.64
N ASN A 130 32.02 -20.81 33.99
CA ASN A 130 31.96 -20.90 32.53
C ASN A 130 30.61 -20.44 31.94
N VAL A 131 29.56 -20.26 32.75
CA VAL A 131 28.26 -19.78 32.28
C VAL A 131 28.32 -18.26 32.18
N PRO A 132 28.08 -17.64 31.01
CA PRO A 132 28.19 -16.19 30.86
C PRO A 132 26.88 -15.51 31.28
N GLU A 133 26.70 -15.23 32.58
CA GLU A 133 25.43 -14.69 33.11
C GLU A 133 25.08 -13.30 32.53
N GLY A 134 26.10 -12.54 32.10
CA GLY A 134 25.93 -11.22 31.48
C GLY A 134 25.57 -11.23 29.99
N LEU A 135 25.64 -12.36 29.29
CA LEU A 135 25.49 -12.40 27.84
C LEU A 135 24.08 -11.99 27.40
N LEU A 136 23.04 -12.62 27.94
CA LEU A 136 21.66 -12.36 27.53
C LEU A 136 21.25 -10.90 27.79
N ALA A 137 21.72 -10.33 28.90
CA ALA A 137 21.48 -8.93 29.24
C ALA A 137 22.20 -7.98 28.27
N THR A 138 23.47 -8.25 27.95
CA THR A 138 24.24 -7.41 27.02
C THR A 138 23.67 -7.46 25.60
N VAL A 139 23.29 -8.65 25.11
CA VAL A 139 22.62 -8.80 23.81
C VAL A 139 21.32 -8.00 23.77
N THR A 140 20.48 -8.10 24.80
CA THR A 140 19.22 -7.36 24.88
C THR A 140 19.44 -5.84 24.87
N VAL A 141 20.43 -5.34 25.62
CA VAL A 141 20.79 -3.92 25.63
C VAL A 141 21.29 -3.47 24.26
N CYS A 142 22.14 -4.25 23.60
CA CYS A 142 22.64 -3.96 22.25
C CYS A 142 21.50 -3.88 21.22
N LEU A 143 20.56 -4.84 21.24
CA LEU A 143 19.38 -4.81 20.36
C LEU A 143 18.49 -3.60 20.66
N THR A 144 18.29 -3.26 21.94
CA THR A 144 17.48 -2.10 22.35
C THR A 144 18.08 -0.78 21.87
N LEU A 145 19.39 -0.60 22.02
CA LEU A 145 20.10 0.58 21.53
C LEU A 145 19.99 0.70 20.00
N THR A 146 20.03 -0.42 19.29
CA THR A 146 19.89 -0.45 17.83
C THR A 146 18.47 -0.13 17.40
N ALA A 147 17.46 -0.73 18.05
CA ALA A 147 16.05 -0.40 17.84
C ALA A 147 15.77 1.09 18.08
N LYS A 148 16.36 1.68 19.12
CA LYS A 148 16.26 3.13 19.39
C LYS A 148 16.86 3.99 18.26
N ARG A 149 18.00 3.57 17.70
CA ARG A 149 18.61 4.25 16.53
C ARG A 149 17.73 4.12 15.28
N MET A 150 17.09 2.97 15.05
CA MET A 150 16.14 2.79 13.95
C MET A 150 14.89 3.66 14.13
N ALA A 151 14.35 3.74 15.35
CA ALA A 151 13.21 4.58 15.68
C ALA A 151 13.48 6.08 15.42
N SER A 152 14.70 6.57 15.68
CA SER A 152 15.09 7.95 15.33
C SER A 152 15.08 8.24 13.82
N LYS A 153 15.00 7.21 12.97
CA LYS A 153 14.85 7.31 11.51
C LYS A 153 13.45 6.88 11.04
N ASN A 154 12.44 6.99 11.90
CA ASN A 154 11.04 6.61 11.63
C ASN A 154 10.84 5.12 11.29
N CYS A 155 11.78 4.23 11.68
CA CYS A 155 11.63 2.78 11.55
C CYS A 155 11.32 2.18 12.93
N LEU A 156 10.03 1.94 13.21
CA LEU A 156 9.58 1.38 14.48
C LEU A 156 9.72 -0.14 14.49
N VAL A 157 10.42 -0.66 15.50
CA VAL A 157 10.61 -2.10 15.70
C VAL A 157 9.76 -2.58 16.87
N LYS A 158 8.85 -3.53 16.62
CA LYS A 158 7.99 -4.13 17.65
C LYS A 158 8.67 -5.28 18.39
N ASN A 159 9.45 -6.10 17.69
CA ASN A 159 10.19 -7.24 18.22
C ASN A 159 11.69 -6.98 18.10
N LEU A 160 12.44 -6.96 19.21
CA LEU A 160 13.87 -6.60 19.22
C LEU A 160 14.73 -7.51 18.33
N GLU A 161 14.38 -8.78 18.20
CA GLU A 161 15.07 -9.75 17.35
C GLU A 161 14.95 -9.42 15.85
N ALA A 162 13.88 -8.71 15.44
CA ALA A 162 13.68 -8.33 14.05
C ALA A 162 14.73 -7.34 13.53
N VAL A 163 15.42 -6.62 14.44
CA VAL A 163 16.52 -5.71 14.09
C VAL A 163 17.63 -6.45 13.35
N GLU A 164 18.02 -7.63 13.85
CA GLU A 164 19.06 -8.45 13.24
C GLU A 164 18.54 -9.20 12.02
N THR A 165 17.29 -9.67 12.07
CA THR A 165 16.68 -10.43 10.96
C THR A 165 16.75 -9.66 9.64
N LEU A 166 16.58 -8.33 9.66
CA LEU A 166 16.71 -7.49 8.48
C LEU A 166 18.14 -7.51 7.88
N GLY A 167 19.16 -7.57 8.74
CA GLY A 167 20.56 -7.65 8.32
C GLY A 167 20.92 -9.02 7.71
N SER A 168 20.25 -10.08 8.17
CA SER A 168 20.44 -11.46 7.68
C SER A 168 19.46 -11.85 6.56
N THR A 169 18.67 -10.89 6.05
CA THR A 169 17.67 -11.15 5.00
C THR A 169 18.34 -11.32 3.64
N SER A 170 18.08 -12.45 2.97
CA SER A 170 18.59 -12.76 1.63
C SER A 170 17.56 -12.58 0.52
N THR A 171 16.27 -12.46 0.85
CA THR A 171 15.18 -12.28 -0.12
C THR A 171 14.11 -11.37 0.47
N ILE A 172 13.70 -10.36 -0.30
CA ILE A 172 12.64 -9.42 0.09
C ILE A 172 11.42 -9.72 -0.78
N CYS A 173 10.34 -10.16 -0.14
CA CYS A 173 9.02 -10.25 -0.76
C CYS A 173 8.28 -8.94 -0.47
N SER A 174 8.03 -8.12 -1.48
CA SER A 174 7.40 -6.81 -1.34
C SER A 174 6.05 -6.79 -2.04
N ASP A 175 5.06 -6.22 -1.38
CA ASP A 175 3.79 -5.89 -2.02
C ASP A 175 3.98 -4.70 -2.99
N LYS A 176 3.17 -4.64 -4.03
CA LYS A 176 3.21 -3.52 -4.99
C LYS A 176 2.50 -2.31 -4.41
N THR A 177 1.21 -2.45 -4.09
CA THR A 177 0.31 -1.32 -3.88
C THR A 177 0.44 -0.78 -2.46
N GLY A 178 0.82 0.49 -2.31
CA GLY A 178 1.02 1.11 -1.01
C GLY A 178 2.35 0.75 -0.32
N THR A 179 3.18 -0.08 -0.95
CA THR A 179 4.55 -0.39 -0.49
C THR A 179 5.59 0.08 -1.51
N LEU A 180 5.55 -0.42 -2.75
CA LEU A 180 6.42 0.07 -3.83
C LEU A 180 5.80 1.29 -4.55
N THR A 181 4.48 1.31 -4.66
CA THR A 181 3.73 2.42 -5.26
C THR A 181 3.06 3.28 -4.18
N GLN A 182 2.75 4.52 -4.53
CA GLN A 182 2.16 5.51 -3.63
C GLN A 182 0.65 5.27 -3.35
N ASN A 183 0.09 4.15 -3.84
CA ASN A 183 -1.35 3.85 -3.82
C ASN A 183 -2.23 5.04 -4.25
N ARG A 184 -1.80 5.75 -5.29
CA ARG A 184 -2.47 6.94 -5.80
C ARG A 184 -2.37 6.99 -7.32
N MET A 185 -3.52 7.01 -7.98
CA MET A 185 -3.59 7.25 -9.42
C MET A 185 -2.98 8.62 -9.75
N THR A 186 -1.99 8.64 -10.64
CA THR A 186 -1.22 9.84 -11.00
C THR A 186 -1.01 9.84 -12.50
N VAL A 187 -1.14 11.00 -13.15
CA VAL A 187 -0.87 11.13 -14.59
C VAL A 187 0.61 10.84 -14.84
N ALA A 188 0.88 9.86 -15.69
CA ALA A 188 2.25 9.42 -15.98
C ALA A 188 2.75 9.96 -17.34
N HIS A 189 1.91 9.93 -18.37
CA HIS A 189 2.27 10.33 -19.72
C HIS A 189 1.13 11.11 -20.37
N MET A 190 1.49 12.03 -21.27
CA MET A 190 0.55 12.75 -22.13
C MET A 190 0.99 12.61 -23.59
N TRP A 191 0.03 12.58 -24.51
CA TRP A 191 0.32 12.56 -25.94
C TRP A 191 -0.36 13.74 -26.63
N PHE A 192 0.46 14.64 -27.16
CA PHE A 192 0.03 15.80 -27.95
C PHE A 192 1.17 16.18 -28.92
N ASP A 193 0.85 16.93 -29.98
CA ASP A 193 1.83 17.34 -31.00
C ASP A 193 2.64 16.16 -31.59
N ASN A 194 2.01 14.98 -31.65
CA ASN A 194 2.61 13.70 -32.08
C ASN A 194 3.84 13.26 -31.26
N GLN A 195 3.91 13.67 -29.99
CA GLN A 195 4.99 13.32 -29.06
C GLN A 195 4.42 12.78 -27.74
N ILE A 196 5.17 11.87 -27.12
CA ILE A 196 4.89 11.39 -25.76
C ILE A 196 5.67 12.28 -24.80
N ILE A 197 4.98 12.82 -23.81
CA ILE A 197 5.52 13.68 -22.77
C ILE A 197 5.40 12.98 -21.43
N ASP A 198 6.52 12.80 -20.75
CA ASP A 198 6.59 12.22 -19.42
C ASP A 198 6.20 13.27 -18.37
N ALA A 199 5.24 12.93 -17.50
CA ALA A 199 4.85 13.74 -16.38
C ALA A 199 5.62 13.33 -15.11
N ASP A 200 5.80 14.27 -14.18
CA ASP A 200 6.41 13.97 -12.89
C ASP A 200 5.43 13.19 -11.98
N THR A 201 5.82 11.97 -11.63
CA THR A 201 5.07 11.05 -10.77
C THR A 201 5.62 10.97 -9.34
N THR A 202 6.68 11.72 -9.02
CA THR A 202 7.27 11.76 -7.68
C THR A 202 6.37 12.50 -6.68
N GLU A 203 6.42 12.10 -5.41
CA GLU A 203 5.59 12.72 -4.36
C GLU A 203 5.99 14.17 -4.06
N ASP A 204 7.27 14.47 -4.18
CA ASP A 204 7.90 15.75 -3.86
C ASP A 204 8.07 16.65 -5.09
N GLN A 205 7.63 16.20 -6.26
CA GLN A 205 7.71 16.91 -7.54
C GLN A 205 9.16 17.27 -7.91
N SER A 206 10.07 16.33 -7.70
CA SER A 206 11.51 16.43 -7.97
C SER A 206 11.92 15.92 -9.36
N GLY A 207 10.96 15.43 -10.15
CA GLY A 207 11.18 14.79 -11.43
C GLY A 207 11.29 15.76 -12.61
N LEU A 208 11.09 15.21 -13.81
CA LEU A 208 11.24 15.92 -15.08
C LEU A 208 10.15 16.99 -15.25
N GLN A 209 10.58 18.19 -15.66
CA GLN A 209 9.67 19.23 -16.11
C GLN A 209 9.49 19.13 -17.63
N TYR A 210 8.26 19.37 -18.09
CA TYR A 210 7.91 19.39 -19.51
C TYR A 210 7.41 20.77 -19.93
N ASP A 211 7.46 21.05 -21.23
CA ASP A 211 7.01 22.32 -21.78
C ASP A 211 5.48 22.47 -21.64
N ARG A 212 5.08 23.53 -20.91
CA ARG A 212 3.67 23.88 -20.68
C ARG A 212 3.20 25.01 -21.60
N THR A 213 4.06 25.50 -22.48
CA THR A 213 3.78 26.66 -23.33
C THR A 213 3.14 26.29 -24.66
N SER A 214 3.28 25.03 -25.09
CA SER A 214 2.79 24.57 -26.38
C SER A 214 1.27 24.75 -26.52
N PRO A 215 0.78 25.10 -27.72
CA PRO A 215 -0.67 25.18 -27.97
C PRO A 215 -1.38 23.85 -27.71
N GLY A 216 -0.74 22.72 -28.06
CA GLY A 216 -1.27 21.38 -27.81
C GLY A 216 -1.49 21.11 -26.33
N PHE A 217 -0.52 21.44 -25.48
CA PHE A 217 -0.66 21.31 -24.03
C PHE A 217 -1.78 22.21 -23.48
N LYS A 218 -1.84 23.48 -23.91
CA LYS A 218 -2.88 24.42 -23.42
C LYS A 218 -4.29 23.92 -23.75
N ALA A 219 -4.51 23.38 -24.94
CA ALA A 219 -5.79 22.79 -25.32
C ALA A 219 -6.11 21.54 -24.48
N LEU A 220 -5.16 20.61 -24.36
CA LEU A 220 -5.31 19.39 -23.57
C LEU A 220 -5.59 19.70 -22.09
N ALA A 221 -4.85 20.65 -21.52
CA ALA A 221 -4.98 21.07 -20.14
C ALA A 221 -6.35 21.72 -19.88
N LYS A 222 -6.85 22.52 -20.83
CA LYS A 222 -8.21 23.09 -20.76
C LYS A 222 -9.27 21.99 -20.79
N ILE A 223 -9.13 20.98 -21.65
CA ILE A 223 -10.05 19.82 -21.68
C ILE A 223 -10.02 19.05 -20.36
N ALA A 224 -8.84 18.69 -19.86
CA ALA A 224 -8.67 17.94 -18.60
C ALA A 224 -9.19 18.70 -17.37
N THR A 225 -9.11 20.04 -17.40
CA THR A 225 -9.62 20.93 -16.37
C THR A 225 -11.15 21.02 -16.40
N LEU A 226 -11.75 21.23 -17.58
CA LEU A 226 -13.19 21.51 -17.73
C LEU A 226 -14.06 20.25 -17.74
N CYS A 227 -13.63 19.21 -18.45
CA CYS A 227 -14.35 17.94 -18.60
C CYS A 227 -14.08 17.01 -17.41
N ASN A 228 -14.22 17.51 -16.18
CA ASN A 228 -13.86 16.79 -14.97
C ASN A 228 -14.77 17.23 -13.80
N ARG A 229 -15.22 16.28 -12.97
CA ARG A 229 -16.12 16.53 -11.83
C ARG A 229 -15.41 16.46 -10.48
N ALA A 230 -14.15 16.06 -10.45
CA ALA A 230 -13.38 16.01 -9.22
C ALA A 230 -13.20 17.41 -8.62
N GLU A 231 -13.33 17.50 -7.29
CA GLU A 231 -13.13 18.74 -6.52
C GLU A 231 -12.27 18.47 -5.28
N PHE A 232 -11.36 19.39 -4.95
CA PHE A 232 -10.64 19.33 -3.69
C PHE A 232 -11.60 19.52 -2.51
N LYS A 233 -11.38 18.77 -1.43
CA LYS A 233 -12.11 19.03 -0.18
C LYS A 233 -11.67 20.38 0.41
N PRO A 234 -12.59 21.12 1.07
CA PRO A 234 -12.27 22.42 1.64
C PRO A 234 -11.28 22.32 2.81
N GLY A 235 -10.48 23.37 3.01
CA GLY A 235 -9.60 23.51 4.18
C GLY A 235 -8.21 22.87 4.05
N GLN A 236 -7.75 22.59 2.83
CA GLN A 236 -6.48 21.87 2.57
C GLN A 236 -5.42 22.73 1.85
N ASP A 237 -5.52 24.06 1.93
CA ASP A 237 -4.63 24.97 1.18
C ASP A 237 -3.16 24.84 1.61
N GLY A 238 -2.90 24.46 2.87
CA GLY A 238 -1.56 24.23 3.42
C GLY A 238 -0.96 22.87 3.09
N GLU A 239 -1.71 21.94 2.50
CA GLU A 239 -1.22 20.62 2.13
C GLU A 239 -0.66 20.60 0.69
N PRO A 240 0.39 19.81 0.42
CA PRO A 240 0.87 19.58 -0.94
C PRO A 240 -0.27 19.07 -1.84
N ILE A 241 -0.37 19.62 -3.06
CA ILE A 241 -1.47 19.34 -4.01
C ILE A 241 -1.71 17.84 -4.20
N LEU A 242 -0.64 17.04 -4.29
CA LEU A 242 -0.73 15.60 -4.47
C LEU A 242 -1.33 14.85 -3.27
N LYS A 243 -1.20 15.40 -2.05
CA LYS A 243 -1.73 14.81 -0.81
C LYS A 243 -3.14 15.28 -0.47
N ARG A 244 -3.60 16.40 -1.04
CA ARG A 244 -4.97 16.90 -0.88
C ARG A 244 -5.99 15.81 -1.23
N GLU A 245 -7.01 15.70 -0.40
CA GLU A 245 -8.16 14.83 -0.64
C GLU A 245 -9.08 15.42 -1.70
N VAL A 246 -9.65 14.53 -2.51
CA VAL A 246 -10.48 14.91 -3.66
C VAL A 246 -11.78 14.12 -3.60
N ASN A 247 -12.89 14.81 -3.81
CA ASN A 247 -14.18 14.19 -4.08
C ASN A 247 -14.27 13.89 -5.58
N GLY A 248 -14.25 12.62 -5.97
CA GLY A 248 -14.28 12.19 -7.37
C GLY A 248 -13.68 10.80 -7.51
N ASP A 249 -13.78 10.20 -8.70
CA ASP A 249 -13.07 8.94 -8.98
C ASP A 249 -11.55 9.16 -9.10
N ALA A 250 -10.79 8.07 -9.00
CA ALA A 250 -9.32 8.14 -8.96
C ALA A 250 -8.71 8.75 -10.24
N SER A 251 -9.32 8.51 -11.41
CA SER A 251 -8.83 9.04 -12.69
C SER A 251 -9.09 10.54 -12.79
N GLU A 252 -10.29 10.99 -12.41
CA GLU A 252 -10.63 12.40 -12.36
C GLU A 252 -9.81 13.17 -11.32
N ALA A 253 -9.56 12.57 -10.16
CA ALA A 253 -8.69 13.13 -9.13
C ALA A 253 -7.24 13.28 -9.60
N ALA A 254 -6.71 12.28 -10.34
CA ALA A 254 -5.39 12.34 -10.92
C ALA A 254 -5.25 13.50 -11.92
N LEU A 255 -6.24 13.66 -12.81
CA LEU A 255 -6.28 14.77 -13.77
C LEU A 255 -6.38 16.13 -13.06
N LEU A 256 -7.24 16.25 -12.03
CA LEU A 256 -7.38 17.48 -11.25
C LEU A 256 -6.04 17.89 -10.62
N LYS A 257 -5.36 16.95 -9.95
CA LYS A 257 -4.07 17.19 -9.31
C LYS A 257 -2.99 17.56 -10.32
N CYS A 258 -2.94 16.87 -11.46
CA CYS A 258 -1.99 17.18 -12.53
C CYS A 258 -2.19 18.60 -13.08
N MET A 259 -3.44 19.00 -13.34
CA MET A 259 -3.75 20.33 -13.87
C MET A 259 -3.53 21.43 -12.81
N GLU A 260 -3.80 21.16 -11.54
CA GLU A 260 -3.54 22.11 -10.46
C GLU A 260 -2.03 22.34 -10.29
N LEU A 261 -1.20 21.30 -10.40
CA LEU A 261 0.26 21.44 -10.41
C LEU A 261 0.78 22.20 -11.65
N ALA A 262 0.11 22.04 -12.79
CA ALA A 262 0.54 22.66 -14.03
C ALA A 262 0.12 24.13 -14.15
N LEU A 263 -1.11 24.46 -13.74
CA LEU A 263 -1.79 25.74 -13.98
C LEU A 263 -1.97 26.59 -12.71
N GLY A 264 -2.05 25.98 -11.53
CA GLY A 264 -2.19 26.67 -10.23
C GLY A 264 -3.57 27.28 -9.92
N ASP A 265 -4.55 27.20 -10.82
CA ASP A 265 -5.90 27.77 -10.63
C ASP A 265 -6.97 26.98 -11.42
N VAL A 266 -7.11 25.67 -11.17
CA VAL A 266 -8.13 24.86 -11.85
C VAL A 266 -9.55 25.38 -11.55
N MET A 267 -9.81 25.72 -10.30
CA MET A 267 -11.14 26.17 -9.88
C MET A 267 -11.52 27.54 -10.49
N GLY A 268 -10.57 28.47 -10.61
CA GLY A 268 -10.81 29.74 -11.29
C GLY A 268 -11.01 29.57 -12.80
N ILE A 269 -10.28 28.66 -13.45
CA ILE A 269 -10.51 28.33 -14.88
C ILE A 269 -11.92 27.80 -15.08
N ARG A 270 -12.38 26.87 -14.23
CA ARG A 270 -13.76 26.34 -14.28
C ARG A 270 -14.81 27.43 -14.05
N LYS A 271 -14.53 28.39 -13.16
CA LYS A 271 -15.44 29.52 -12.89
C LYS A 271 -15.56 30.48 -14.08
N ARG A 272 -14.45 30.73 -14.80
CA ARG A 272 -14.43 31.58 -16.01
C ARG A 272 -15.08 30.90 -17.21
N ASN A 273 -15.00 29.58 -17.31
CA ASN A 273 -15.61 28.78 -18.38
C ASN A 273 -16.87 28.07 -17.84
N LYS A 274 -17.96 28.82 -17.64
CA LYS A 274 -19.17 28.32 -17.00
C LYS A 274 -19.77 27.14 -17.75
N LYS A 275 -19.99 26.03 -17.05
CA LYS A 275 -20.59 24.81 -17.60
C LYS A 275 -22.09 25.02 -17.86
N VAL A 276 -22.51 24.85 -19.11
CA VAL A 276 -23.90 25.02 -19.57
C VAL A 276 -24.63 23.68 -19.63
N CYS A 277 -23.94 22.63 -20.08
CA CYS A 277 -24.51 21.29 -20.23
C CYS A 277 -23.42 20.24 -19.96
N GLU A 278 -23.84 19.07 -19.48
CA GLU A 278 -22.96 17.93 -19.24
C GLU A 278 -23.66 16.61 -19.53
N ILE A 279 -22.92 15.69 -20.15
CA ILE A 279 -23.26 14.28 -20.23
C ILE A 279 -22.23 13.53 -19.36
N PRO A 280 -22.64 12.96 -18.20
CA PRO A 280 -21.78 12.14 -17.37
C PRO A 280 -21.15 11.00 -18.15
N PHE A 281 -20.00 10.52 -17.67
CA PHE A 281 -19.49 9.23 -18.12
C PHE A 281 -20.53 8.13 -17.87
N ASN A 282 -20.79 7.31 -18.88
CA ASN A 282 -21.58 6.11 -18.73
C ASN A 282 -20.94 4.94 -19.50
N SER A 283 -21.18 3.72 -19.03
CA SER A 283 -20.54 2.51 -19.57
C SER A 283 -20.96 2.18 -21.00
N THR A 284 -22.14 2.66 -21.42
CA THR A 284 -22.69 2.42 -22.76
C THR A 284 -22.00 3.30 -23.81
N ASN A 285 -21.84 4.58 -23.52
CA ASN A 285 -21.25 5.58 -24.41
C ASN A 285 -19.72 5.59 -24.32
N LYS A 286 -19.16 5.24 -23.16
CA LYS A 286 -17.72 5.23 -22.87
C LYS A 286 -17.01 6.58 -23.06
N TYR A 287 -17.75 7.68 -22.93
CA TYR A 287 -17.24 9.04 -22.94
C TYR A 287 -18.03 9.94 -21.97
N GLN A 288 -17.42 11.07 -21.62
CA GLN A 288 -18.01 12.20 -20.91
C GLN A 288 -17.87 13.45 -21.76
N VAL A 289 -18.89 14.31 -21.76
CA VAL A 289 -18.90 15.57 -22.53
C VAL A 289 -19.40 16.69 -21.63
N SER A 290 -18.83 17.88 -21.80
CA SER A 290 -19.41 19.10 -21.25
C SER A 290 -19.29 20.27 -22.22
N VAL A 291 -20.25 21.19 -22.14
CA VAL A 291 -20.30 22.41 -22.94
C VAL A 291 -20.16 23.61 -22.01
N HIS A 292 -19.28 24.54 -22.38
CA HIS A 292 -18.89 25.68 -21.57
C HIS A 292 -19.02 26.98 -22.35
N GLU A 293 -19.30 28.07 -21.65
CA GLU A 293 -19.10 29.43 -22.16
C GLU A 293 -17.61 29.70 -22.37
N SER A 294 -17.26 30.45 -23.43
CA SER A 294 -15.88 30.89 -23.68
C SER A 294 -15.41 31.85 -22.58
N ASP A 295 -14.13 31.75 -22.23
CA ASP A 295 -13.46 32.71 -21.34
C ASP A 295 -12.97 33.98 -22.09
N ASP A 296 -13.04 34.00 -23.43
CA ASP A 296 -12.79 35.19 -24.23
C ASP A 296 -14.09 36.01 -24.38
N PRO A 297 -14.15 37.25 -23.85
CA PRO A 297 -15.32 38.13 -23.98
C PRO A 297 -15.71 38.44 -25.43
N ASN A 298 -14.79 38.29 -26.37
CA ASN A 298 -15.02 38.57 -27.79
C ASN A 298 -15.48 37.33 -28.57
N ASP A 299 -15.50 36.14 -27.95
CA ASP A 299 -15.94 34.90 -28.59
C ASP A 299 -17.32 34.46 -28.05
N PRO A 300 -18.41 34.69 -28.80
CA PRO A 300 -19.76 34.31 -28.37
C PRO A 300 -20.03 32.80 -28.50
N ARG A 301 -19.07 32.00 -28.95
CA ARG A 301 -19.25 30.57 -29.18
C ARG A 301 -19.17 29.78 -27.87
N TYR A 302 -19.80 28.61 -27.89
CA TYR A 302 -19.66 27.61 -26.83
C TYR A 302 -18.51 26.66 -27.13
N LEU A 303 -17.77 26.28 -26.08
CA LEU A 303 -16.72 25.28 -26.14
C LEU A 303 -17.26 23.93 -25.70
N LEU A 304 -17.27 22.95 -26.60
CA LEU A 304 -17.54 21.55 -26.27
C LEU A 304 -16.20 20.84 -25.98
N VAL A 305 -16.13 20.16 -24.84
CA VAL A 305 -15.00 19.32 -24.44
C VAL A 305 -15.47 17.90 -24.19
N MET A 306 -14.64 16.91 -24.54
CA MET A 306 -14.95 15.49 -24.41
C MET A 306 -13.71 14.73 -23.92
N LYS A 307 -13.93 13.72 -23.08
CA LYS A 307 -12.92 12.70 -22.74
C LYS A 307 -13.58 11.31 -22.71
N GLY A 308 -12.82 10.26 -22.95
CA GLY A 308 -13.36 8.90 -23.00
C GLY A 308 -12.31 7.88 -23.40
N ALA A 309 -12.77 6.66 -23.72
CA ALA A 309 -11.88 5.61 -24.23
C ALA A 309 -11.19 6.08 -25.54
N PRO A 310 -9.86 5.90 -25.69
CA PRO A 310 -9.11 6.48 -26.82
C PRO A 310 -9.71 6.17 -28.20
N GLU A 311 -10.12 4.93 -28.44
CA GLU A 311 -10.73 4.49 -29.69
C GLU A 311 -12.07 5.18 -29.95
N ARG A 312 -12.84 5.47 -28.90
CA ARG A 312 -14.15 6.14 -29.02
C ARG A 312 -14.03 7.63 -29.28
N ILE A 313 -12.95 8.24 -28.80
CA ILE A 313 -12.65 9.64 -29.09
C ILE A 313 -12.14 9.78 -30.52
N LEU A 314 -11.23 8.91 -30.95
CA LEU A 314 -10.67 8.94 -32.30
C LEU A 314 -11.74 8.77 -33.39
N ASP A 315 -12.71 7.87 -33.19
CA ASP A 315 -13.85 7.67 -34.10
C ASP A 315 -14.76 8.91 -34.26
N ARG A 316 -14.59 9.93 -33.41
CA ARG A 316 -15.41 11.16 -33.36
C ARG A 316 -14.63 12.42 -33.70
N CYS A 317 -13.37 12.29 -34.11
CA CYS A 317 -12.52 13.40 -34.53
C CYS A 317 -12.32 13.37 -36.05
N SER A 318 -12.18 14.55 -36.67
CA SER A 318 -11.97 14.73 -38.11
C SER A 318 -10.87 15.75 -38.38
#